data_AF-A0A2R7R9G1-F1
#
_entry.id   AF-A0A2R7R9G1-F1
#
_cell.length_a   1.000
_cell.length_b   1.000
_cell.length_c   1.000
_cell.angle_alpha   90.00
_cell.angle_beta   90.00
_cell.angle_gamma   90.00
#
_symmetry.space_group_name_H-M   'P 1'
#
loop_
_entity.id
_entity.type
_entity.pdbx_description
1 polymer ?
#
loop_
_entity_poly.entity_id
_entity_poly.type
_entity_poly.pdbx_seq_one_letter_code
_entity_poly.pdbx_strand_id
1 'polypeptide(L)'
;MSTETGDRTGPRASVSAAATRAAGALQRWPWWLQVGVLYAVSRLVSACIFMAAALHQGPNPWFPSKPDYWNFINIWDARWYGRIVTEGYPSVLPTDDAGNVQENAWAFYPLFPALARALSGLTGLNPAASLTIIAMVSGLAAALAVYS
;
A
#
# COMPACT_ATOMS: atom_id res chain seq x y z
N MET A 1 58.70 25.31 12.02
CA MET A 1 57.78 25.14 10.88
C MET A 1 56.95 23.89 11.17
N SER A 2 55.86 24.07 11.93
CA SER A 2 55.03 22.98 12.42
C SER A 2 53.98 22.66 11.37
N THR A 3 54.04 21.47 10.78
CA THR A 3 53.01 20.96 9.88
C THR A 3 51.86 20.41 10.71
N GLU A 4 50.81 21.20 10.92
CA GLU A 4 49.50 20.69 11.30
C GLU A 4 48.91 19.90 10.12
N THR A 5 49.00 18.58 10.19
CA THR A 5 48.16 17.68 9.41
C THR A 5 46.74 17.72 9.99
N GLY A 6 45.96 18.71 9.57
CA GLY A 6 44.54 18.78 9.87
C GLY A 6 43.80 17.58 9.29
N ASP A 7 43.25 16.78 10.19
CA ASP A 7 42.48 15.56 9.92
C ASP A 7 41.29 15.86 8.99
N ARG A 8 41.40 15.45 7.73
CA ARG A 8 40.36 15.62 6.70
C ARG A 8 39.35 14.47 6.74
N THR A 9 38.86 14.08 7.92
CA THR A 9 37.65 13.24 8.01
C THR A 9 36.42 14.11 7.79
N GLY A 10 36.18 14.51 6.53
CA GLY A 10 35.02 15.30 6.17
C GLY A 10 33.70 14.56 6.41
N PRO A 11 32.55 15.26 6.56
CA PRO A 11 31.23 14.67 6.79
C PRO A 11 30.81 13.58 5.80
N ARG A 12 31.36 13.60 4.58
CA ARG A 12 31.12 12.57 3.55
C ARG A 12 31.77 11.22 3.88
N ALA A 13 32.94 11.23 4.52
CA ALA A 13 33.63 10.02 4.95
C ALA A 13 32.90 9.33 6.10
N SER A 14 32.32 10.10 7.04
CA SER A 14 31.54 9.56 8.15
C SER A 14 30.19 8.98 7.71
N VAL A 15 29.50 9.63 6.76
CA VAL A 15 28.26 9.10 6.15
C VAL A 15 28.53 7.81 5.37
N SER A 16 29.60 7.76 4.57
CA SER A 16 30.00 6.55 3.83
C SER A 16 30.33 5.40 4.79
N ALA A 17 31.11 5.65 5.84
CA ALA A 17 31.44 4.64 6.84
C ALA A 17 30.19 4.14 7.61
N ALA A 18 29.24 5.02 7.92
CA ALA A 18 27.97 4.65 8.54
C ALA A 18 27.11 3.79 7.60
N ALA A 19 27.03 4.13 6.32
CA ALA A 19 26.32 3.36 5.31
C ALA A 19 26.90 1.95 5.13
N THR A 20 28.23 1.81 5.10
CA THR A 20 28.89 0.50 4.98
C THR A 20 28.65 -0.38 6.21
N ARG A 21 28.66 0.20 7.42
CA ARG A 21 28.32 -0.55 8.65
C ARG A 21 26.85 -0.96 8.68
N ALA A 22 25.94 -0.07 8.24
CA ALA A 22 24.52 -0.39 8.14
C ALA A 22 24.26 -1.50 7.12
N ALA A 23 24.92 -1.45 5.95
CA ALA A 23 24.83 -2.49 4.93
C ALA A 23 25.35 -3.85 5.44
N GLY A 24 26.50 -3.86 6.13
CA GLY A 24 27.04 -5.08 6.73
C GLY A 24 26.17 -5.64 7.86
N ALA A 25 25.50 -4.78 8.64
CA ALA A 25 24.52 -5.21 9.64
C ALA A 25 23.25 -5.78 8.98
N LEU A 26 22.76 -5.17 7.90
CA LEU A 26 21.58 -5.60 7.17
C LEU A 26 21.79 -6.95 6.48
N GLN A 27 22.99 -7.19 5.94
CA GLN A 27 23.37 -8.48 5.34
C GLN A 27 23.35 -9.65 6.33
N ARG A 28 23.51 -9.37 7.63
CA ARG A 28 23.46 -10.39 8.69
C ARG A 28 22.03 -10.75 9.11
N TRP A 29 21.04 -9.98 8.70
CA TRP A 29 19.64 -10.30 9.00
C TRP A 29 19.19 -11.50 8.17
N PRO A 30 18.31 -12.36 8.71
CA PRO A 30 17.70 -13.40 7.90
C PRO A 30 16.99 -12.78 6.69
N TRP A 31 17.05 -13.45 5.55
CA TRP A 31 16.61 -12.90 4.26
C TRP A 31 15.17 -12.37 4.29
N TRP A 32 14.26 -13.04 5.02
CA TRP A 32 12.86 -12.65 5.10
C TRP A 32 12.67 -11.29 5.79
N LEU A 33 13.54 -10.92 6.73
CA LEU A 33 13.54 -9.58 7.33
C LEU A 33 14.01 -8.52 6.33
N GLN A 34 15.06 -8.83 5.55
CA GLN A 34 15.55 -7.90 4.52
C GLN A 34 14.45 -7.62 3.48
N VAL A 35 13.79 -8.67 2.99
CA VAL A 35 12.66 -8.56 2.04
C VAL A 35 11.49 -7.82 2.68
N GLY A 36 11.13 -8.13 3.93
CA GLY A 36 10.04 -7.47 4.64
C GLY A 36 10.27 -5.96 4.85
N VAL A 37 11.49 -5.57 5.18
CA VAL A 37 11.89 -4.16 5.31
C VAL A 37 11.85 -3.47 3.95
N LEU A 38 12.38 -4.10 2.90
CA LEU A 38 12.33 -3.55 1.56
C LEU A 38 10.88 -3.38 1.07
N TYR A 39 10.01 -4.36 1.36
CA TYR A 39 8.58 -4.27 1.09
C TYR A 39 7.95 -3.09 1.82
N ALA A 40 8.17 -2.95 3.13
CA ALA A 40 7.64 -1.86 3.93
C ALA A 40 8.11 -0.48 3.43
N VAL A 41 9.41 -0.33 3.13
CA VAL A 41 9.96 0.89 2.53
C VAL A 41 9.31 1.18 1.18
N SER A 42 9.10 0.17 0.34
CA SER A 42 8.40 0.34 -0.93
C SER A 42 6.97 0.86 -0.75
N ARG A 43 6.24 0.36 0.25
CA ARG A 43 4.87 0.81 0.57
C ARG A 43 4.86 2.26 1.05
N LEU A 44 5.83 2.66 1.87
CA LEU A 44 5.98 4.06 2.30
C LEU A 44 6.26 4.97 1.11
N VAL A 45 7.15 4.57 0.20
CA VAL A 45 7.43 5.33 -1.03
C VAL A 45 6.16 5.46 -1.88
N SER A 46 5.42 4.37 -2.10
CA SER A 46 4.14 4.42 -2.80
C SER A 46 3.13 5.34 -2.11
N ALA A 47 3.06 5.31 -0.77
CA ALA A 47 2.17 6.18 -0.01
C ALA A 47 2.53 7.66 -0.20
N CYS A 48 3.81 8.02 -0.18
CA CYS A 48 4.28 9.37 -0.48
C CYS A 48 3.92 9.81 -1.91
N ILE A 49 4.09 8.91 -2.90
CA ILE A 49 3.73 9.20 -4.29
C ILE A 49 2.22 9.46 -4.41
N PHE A 50 1.38 8.61 -3.82
CA PHE A 50 -0.07 8.80 -3.87
C PHE A 50 -0.52 10.03 -3.09
N MET A 51 0.12 10.36 -1.96
CA MET A 51 -0.12 11.62 -1.25
C MET A 51 0.21 12.82 -2.14
N ALA A 52 1.37 12.79 -2.81
CA ALA A 52 1.75 13.86 -3.75
C ALA A 52 0.75 13.97 -4.91
N ALA A 53 0.28 12.84 -5.45
CA ALA A 53 -0.76 12.82 -6.48
C ALA A 53 -2.09 13.40 -5.98
N ALA A 54 -2.49 13.07 -4.75
CA ALA A 54 -3.69 13.59 -4.10
C ALA A 54 -3.66 15.13 -4.03
N LEU A 55 -2.51 15.72 -3.66
CA LEU A 55 -2.32 17.18 -3.60
C LEU A 55 -2.47 17.88 -4.97
N HIS A 56 -2.28 17.16 -6.07
CA HIS A 56 -2.44 17.66 -7.43
C HIS A 56 -3.79 17.29 -8.06
N GLN A 57 -4.63 16.52 -7.36
CA GLN A 57 -5.92 16.11 -7.87
C GLN A 57 -6.89 17.30 -7.97
N GLY A 58 -7.38 17.55 -9.19
CA GLY A 58 -8.46 18.51 -9.45
C GLY A 58 -9.84 18.01 -9.00
N PRO A 59 -10.90 18.77 -9.31
CA PRO A 59 -12.28 18.35 -9.03
C PRO A 59 -12.64 17.05 -9.76
N ASN A 60 -13.42 16.18 -9.12
CA ASN A 60 -13.98 14.98 -9.74
C ASN A 60 -15.37 14.64 -9.15
N PRO A 61 -16.10 13.66 -9.71
CA PRO A 61 -17.45 13.31 -9.24
C PRO A 61 -17.54 12.69 -7.84
N TRP A 62 -16.43 12.25 -7.25
CA TRP A 62 -16.44 11.47 -6.01
C TRP A 62 -16.05 12.28 -4.76
N PHE A 63 -15.06 13.16 -4.87
CA PHE A 63 -14.52 13.94 -3.75
C PHE A 63 -14.14 15.37 -4.19
N PRO A 64 -14.09 16.33 -3.25
CA PRO A 64 -13.49 17.63 -3.50
C PRO A 64 -12.03 17.53 -3.99
N SER A 65 -11.53 18.61 -4.59
CA SER A 65 -10.13 18.70 -4.99
C SER A 65 -9.20 18.55 -3.79
N LYS A 66 -8.00 17.98 -4.03
CA LYS A 66 -6.98 17.73 -3.00
C LYS A 66 -7.48 16.89 -1.80
N PRO A 67 -8.03 15.68 -2.03
CA PRO A 67 -8.48 14.83 -0.93
C PRO A 67 -7.31 14.40 -0.05
N ASP A 68 -7.61 13.96 1.18
CA ASP A 68 -6.62 13.25 1.99
C ASP A 68 -6.24 11.90 1.36
N TYR A 69 -5.16 11.32 1.86
CA TYR A 69 -4.62 10.04 1.37
C TYR A 69 -5.65 8.91 1.35
N TRP A 70 -6.46 8.78 2.41
CA TRP A 70 -7.39 7.67 2.53
C TRP A 70 -8.51 7.79 1.52
N ASN A 71 -9.06 8.98 1.33
CA ASN A 71 -10.05 9.22 0.27
C ASN A 71 -9.44 9.02 -1.12
N PHE A 72 -8.20 9.45 -1.35
CA PHE A 72 -7.51 9.28 -2.63
C PHE A 72 -7.33 7.82 -3.02
N ILE A 73 -6.81 6.98 -2.12
CA ILE A 73 -6.56 5.57 -2.44
C ILE A 73 -7.84 4.72 -2.45
N ASN A 74 -8.97 5.23 -1.94
CA ASN A 74 -10.24 4.51 -1.87
C ASN A 74 -11.29 4.90 -2.93
N ILE A 75 -10.96 5.76 -3.88
CA ILE A 75 -11.92 6.30 -4.85
C ILE A 75 -12.36 5.32 -5.96
N TRP A 76 -11.49 4.37 -6.35
CA TRP A 76 -11.70 3.44 -7.48
C TRP A 76 -12.18 2.06 -7.00
N ASP A 77 -11.50 0.98 -7.42
CA ASP A 77 -11.83 -0.42 -7.12
C ASP A 77 -11.99 -0.71 -5.63
N ALA A 78 -11.27 0.01 -4.76
CA ALA A 78 -11.41 -0.15 -3.31
C ALA A 78 -12.85 0.14 -2.84
N ARG A 79 -13.55 1.07 -3.50
CA ARG A 79 -14.96 1.38 -3.20
C ARG A 79 -15.88 0.22 -3.58
N TRP A 80 -15.62 -0.44 -4.70
CA TRP A 80 -16.34 -1.64 -5.11
C TRP A 80 -16.10 -2.80 -4.13
N TYR A 81 -14.85 -3.04 -3.73
CA TYR A 81 -14.57 -4.04 -2.70
C TYR A 81 -15.20 -3.69 -1.35
N GLY A 82 -15.19 -2.41 -0.96
CA GLY A 82 -15.89 -1.93 0.24
C GLY A 82 -17.38 -2.24 0.19
N ARG A 83 -18.03 -1.96 -0.95
CA ARG A 83 -19.43 -2.32 -1.21
C ARG A 83 -19.66 -3.82 -1.12
N ILE A 84 -18.78 -4.64 -1.71
CA ILE A 84 -18.90 -6.10 -1.63
C ILE A 84 -18.74 -6.59 -0.18
N VAL A 85 -17.89 -5.97 0.63
CA VAL A 85 -17.73 -6.33 2.05
C VAL A 85 -18.98 -5.97 2.86
N THR A 86 -19.64 -4.84 2.57
CA THR A 86 -20.83 -4.39 3.31
C THR A 86 -22.13 -5.01 2.82
N GLU A 87 -22.35 -4.98 1.51
CA GLU A 87 -23.62 -5.31 0.85
C GLU A 87 -23.60 -6.70 0.20
N GLY A 88 -22.42 -7.20 -0.17
CA GLY A 88 -22.27 -8.47 -0.88
C GLY A 88 -22.36 -8.31 -2.40
N TYR A 89 -22.50 -9.43 -3.10
CA TYR A 89 -22.75 -9.45 -4.54
C TYR A 89 -24.25 -9.33 -4.80
N PRO A 90 -24.68 -8.54 -5.80
CA PRO A 90 -26.09 -8.51 -6.18
C PRO A 90 -26.50 -9.89 -6.71
N SER A 91 -27.69 -10.36 -6.33
CA SER A 91 -28.21 -11.66 -6.75
C SER A 91 -28.64 -11.72 -8.22
N VAL A 92 -28.92 -10.56 -8.80
CA VAL A 92 -29.30 -10.38 -10.21
C VAL A 92 -28.34 -9.39 -10.85
N LEU A 93 -27.96 -9.64 -12.10
CA LEU A 93 -27.06 -8.77 -12.86
C LEU A 93 -27.76 -7.42 -13.13
N PRO A 94 -27.21 -6.28 -12.65
CA PRO A 94 -27.83 -4.99 -12.88
C PRO A 94 -27.82 -4.58 -14.36
N THR A 95 -28.96 -4.17 -14.88
CA THR A 95 -29.14 -3.67 -16.26
C THR A 95 -29.87 -2.33 -16.27
N ASP A 96 -29.67 -1.52 -17.32
CA ASP A 96 -30.49 -0.33 -17.58
C ASP A 96 -31.84 -0.69 -18.22
N ASP A 97 -32.66 0.34 -18.49
CA ASP A 97 -33.99 0.20 -19.11
C ASP A 97 -33.95 -0.42 -20.51
N ALA A 98 -32.80 -0.36 -21.20
CA ALA A 98 -32.58 -0.98 -22.50
C ALA A 98 -32.03 -2.42 -22.40
N GLY A 99 -31.81 -2.93 -21.18
CA GLY A 99 -31.27 -4.26 -20.92
C GLY A 99 -29.75 -4.36 -20.98
N ASN A 100 -29.02 -3.23 -21.08
CA ASN A 100 -27.56 -3.24 -21.09
C ASN A 100 -27.02 -3.40 -19.66
N VAL A 101 -26.03 -4.27 -19.50
CA VAL A 101 -25.35 -4.51 -18.22
C VAL A 101 -24.64 -3.25 -17.75
N GLN A 102 -24.92 -2.84 -16.51
CA GLN A 102 -24.28 -1.69 -15.87
C GLN A 102 -23.00 -2.09 -15.13
N GLU A 103 -22.18 -1.10 -14.78
CA GLU A 103 -21.03 -1.32 -13.87
C GLU A 103 -21.49 -1.90 -12.53
N ASN A 104 -20.88 -3.01 -12.12
CA ASN A 104 -21.34 -3.73 -10.94
C ASN A 104 -20.27 -4.64 -10.32
N ALA A 105 -20.57 -5.13 -9.12
CA ALA A 105 -19.67 -5.93 -8.29
C ALA A 105 -19.28 -7.29 -8.91
N TRP A 106 -20.02 -7.84 -9.87
CA TRP A 106 -19.67 -9.12 -10.50
C TRP A 106 -18.34 -9.08 -11.26
N ALA A 107 -17.83 -7.90 -11.58
CA ALA A 107 -16.51 -7.72 -12.19
C ALA A 107 -15.33 -8.06 -11.26
N PHE A 108 -15.57 -8.26 -9.96
CA PHE A 108 -14.51 -8.43 -8.94
C PHE A 108 -14.50 -9.85 -8.37
N TYR A 109 -13.31 -10.47 -8.29
CA TYR A 109 -13.16 -11.82 -7.73
C TYR A 109 -13.47 -11.87 -6.22
N PRO A 110 -14.11 -12.96 -5.72
CA PRO A 110 -14.70 -12.99 -4.38
C PRO A 110 -13.74 -13.22 -3.23
N LEU A 111 -12.55 -13.80 -3.48
CA LEU A 111 -11.64 -14.19 -2.40
C LEU A 111 -11.19 -12.99 -1.56
N PHE A 112 -10.75 -11.91 -2.22
CA PHE A 112 -10.25 -10.72 -1.54
C PHE A 112 -11.30 -10.06 -0.62
N PRO A 113 -12.52 -9.71 -1.09
CA PRO A 113 -13.54 -9.15 -0.21
C PRO A 113 -14.08 -10.15 0.82
N ALA A 114 -14.07 -11.46 0.54
CA ALA A 114 -14.44 -12.46 1.54
C ALA A 114 -13.48 -12.50 2.73
N LEU A 115 -12.16 -12.46 2.47
CA LEU A 115 -11.14 -12.37 3.52
C LEU A 115 -11.28 -11.09 4.34
N ALA A 116 -11.51 -9.95 3.67
CA ALA A 116 -11.70 -8.68 4.37
C ALA A 116 -13.00 -8.67 5.20
N ARG A 117 -14.09 -9.26 4.70
CA ARG A 117 -15.35 -9.42 5.46
C ARG A 117 -15.15 -10.28 6.70
N ALA A 118 -14.42 -11.40 6.57
CA ALA A 118 -14.08 -12.25 7.72
C ALA A 118 -13.25 -11.47 8.75
N LEU A 119 -12.21 -10.75 8.30
CA LEU A 119 -11.39 -9.93 9.19
C LEU A 119 -12.20 -8.86 9.91
N SER A 120 -13.06 -8.12 9.20
CA SER A 120 -13.97 -7.14 9.79
C SER A 120 -14.92 -7.76 10.80
N GLY A 121 -15.51 -8.92 10.48
CA GLY A 121 -16.41 -9.62 11.40
C GLY A 121 -15.73 -10.12 12.67
N LEU A 122 -14.46 -10.56 12.57
CA LEU A 122 -13.69 -11.08 13.71
C LEU A 122 -13.09 -9.98 14.60
N THR A 123 -12.77 -8.81 14.03
CA THR A 123 -12.00 -7.77 14.74
C THR A 123 -12.80 -6.49 15.03
N GLY A 124 -13.95 -6.30 14.38
CA GLY A 124 -14.69 -5.04 14.41
C GLY A 124 -14.06 -3.92 13.58
N LEU A 125 -12.98 -4.19 12.83
CA LEU A 125 -12.37 -3.22 11.94
C LEU A 125 -13.32 -2.81 10.82
N ASN A 126 -13.29 -1.53 10.46
CA ASN A 126 -14.06 -1.06 9.31
C ASN A 126 -13.57 -1.75 8.01
N PRO A 127 -14.45 -1.90 7.00
CA PRO A 127 -14.12 -2.61 5.76
C PRO A 127 -12.86 -2.09 5.04
N ALA A 128 -12.64 -0.78 5.00
CA ALA A 128 -11.49 -0.19 4.32
C ALA A 128 -10.15 -0.57 4.99
N ALA A 129 -10.13 -0.58 6.33
CA ALA A 129 -8.98 -1.04 7.10
C ALA A 129 -8.71 -2.53 6.85
N SER A 130 -9.74 -3.37 6.89
CA SER A 130 -9.61 -4.81 6.62
C SER A 130 -9.09 -5.09 5.20
N LEU A 131 -9.65 -4.43 4.18
CA LEU A 131 -9.19 -4.54 2.80
C LEU A 131 -7.71 -4.14 2.67
N THR A 132 -7.32 -3.04 3.31
CA THR A 132 -5.94 -2.54 3.29
C THR A 132 -4.98 -3.55 3.94
N ILE A 133 -5.33 -4.09 5.11
CA ILE A 133 -4.51 -5.09 5.82
C ILE A 133 -4.34 -6.35 4.97
N ILE A 134 -5.43 -6.89 4.42
CA ILE A 134 -5.36 -8.09 3.57
C ILE A 134 -4.49 -7.82 2.33
N ALA A 135 -4.60 -6.65 1.70
CA ALA A 135 -3.76 -6.28 0.57
C ALA A 135 -2.27 -6.17 0.94
N MET A 136 -1.95 -5.55 2.08
CA MET A 136 -0.56 -5.42 2.56
C MET A 136 0.05 -6.78 2.92
N VAL A 137 -0.69 -7.64 3.63
CA VAL A 137 -0.23 -8.98 4.00
C VAL A 137 -0.05 -9.86 2.77
N SER A 138 -1.00 -9.82 1.83
CA SER A 138 -0.91 -10.59 0.58
C SER A 138 0.29 -10.15 -0.27
N GLY A 139 0.57 -8.85 -0.34
CA GLY A 139 1.74 -8.31 -1.04
C GLY A 139 3.05 -8.71 -0.37
N LEU A 140 3.12 -8.70 0.96
CA LEU A 140 4.30 -9.17 1.70
C LEU A 140 4.52 -10.68 1.48
N ALA A 141 3.45 -11.48 1.57
CA ALA A 141 3.51 -12.91 1.33
C ALA A 141 4.00 -13.23 -0.09
N ALA A 142 3.50 -12.50 -1.10
CA ALA A 142 3.97 -12.63 -2.47
C ALA A 142 5.45 -12.26 -2.62
N ALA A 143 5.90 -11.16 -2.01
CA ALA A 143 7.31 -10.76 -2.05
C ALA A 143 8.24 -11.82 -1.43
N LEU A 144 7.83 -12.39 -0.29
CA LEU A 144 8.58 -13.46 0.37
C LEU A 144 8.62 -14.74 -0.48
N ALA A 145 7.49 -15.14 -1.06
CA ALA A 145 7.37 -16.35 -1.87
C ALA A 145 8.12 -16.27 -3.21
N VAL A 146 8.21 -15.08 -3.80
CA VAL A 146 8.98 -14.87 -5.04
C VAL A 146 10.48 -14.84 -4.77
N TYR A 147 10.90 -14.34 -3.60
CA TYR A 147 12.31 -14.28 -3.25
C TYR A 147 12.86 -15.65 -2.77
N SER A 148 12.05 -16.43 -2.06
CA SER A 148 12.44 -17.72 -1.46
C SER A 148 12.88 -18.75 -2.48
#